data_AF-A0A957QAB0-F1
#
_entry.id   AF-A0A957QAB0-F1
#
_cell.length_a   1.000
_cell.length_b   1.000
_cell.length_c   1.000
_cell.angle_alpha   90.00
_cell.angle_beta   90.00
_cell.angle_gamma   90.00
#
_symmetry.space_group_name_H-M   'P 1'
#
loop_
_entity.id
_entity.type
_entity.pdbx_description
1 polymer ?
#
loop_
_entity_poly.entity_id
_entity_poly.type
_entity_poly.pdbx_seq_one_letter_code
_entity_poly.pdbx_strand_id
1 'polypeptide(L)'
;MGHQNGRPTIVDYAEFTIYADLAAERIIAAERGTEKIAVEIKSFRRPSAVQDIKDALGSYEMYQVFLAEVEPDRKLYLAISAQTHHDVFRLESVQLLMKHFAIPLIVVDIEQ
;
A
#
# COMPACT_ATOMS: atom_id res chain seq x y z
N MET A 1 5.86 -6.34 -25.36
CA MET A 1 5.63 -5.10 -24.59
C MET A 1 6.18 -5.35 -23.20
N GLY A 2 7.23 -4.62 -22.80
CA GLY A 2 8.00 -4.91 -21.60
C GLY A 2 7.20 -4.65 -20.32
N HIS A 3 7.11 -5.66 -19.46
CA HIS A 3 6.75 -5.48 -18.07
C HIS A 3 7.88 -4.70 -17.40
N GLN A 4 7.65 -3.45 -17.00
CA GLN A 4 8.59 -2.77 -16.12
C GLN A 4 8.32 -3.30 -14.70
N ASN A 5 9.20 -4.19 -14.23
CA ASN A 5 9.23 -4.63 -12.84
C ASN A 5 9.35 -3.39 -11.95
N GLY A 6 8.43 -3.25 -11.01
CA GLY A 6 8.30 -2.03 -10.24
C GLY A 6 9.56 -1.71 -9.44
N ARG A 7 9.94 -0.43 -9.43
CA ARG A 7 11.14 0.06 -8.75
C ARG A 7 10.76 0.60 -7.37
N PRO A 8 11.63 0.49 -6.36
CA PRO A 8 11.46 1.20 -5.09
C PRO A 8 11.24 2.69 -5.37
N THR A 9 10.22 3.29 -4.74
CA THR A 9 9.86 4.69 -4.93
C THR A 9 10.22 5.51 -3.71
N ILE A 10 10.83 6.68 -3.94
CA ILE A 10 11.05 7.69 -2.91
C ILE A 10 10.01 8.77 -3.14
N VAL A 11 9.26 9.11 -2.09
CA VAL A 11 8.32 10.24 -2.11
C VAL A 11 8.86 11.29 -1.14
N ASP A 12 9.38 12.38 -1.68
CA ASP A 12 9.88 13.53 -0.90
C ASP A 12 8.81 14.62 -0.83
N TYR A 13 8.37 14.95 0.38
CA TYR A 13 7.42 16.04 0.61
C TYR A 13 7.78 16.83 1.88
N ALA A 14 8.08 18.13 1.70
CA ALA A 14 8.53 19.04 2.76
C ALA A 14 9.71 18.44 3.58
N GLU A 15 9.55 18.24 4.89
CA GLU A 15 10.59 17.65 5.75
C GLU A 15 10.59 16.11 5.76
N PHE A 16 9.65 15.46 5.06
CA PHE A 16 9.49 14.01 5.06
C PHE A 16 10.01 13.38 3.76
N THR A 17 10.92 12.43 3.91
CA THR A 17 11.27 11.48 2.86
C THR A 17 10.66 10.14 3.20
N ILE A 18 9.77 9.64 2.34
CA ILE A 18 9.23 8.30 2.43
C ILE A 18 10.17 7.36 1.68
N TYR A 19 10.82 6.48 2.43
CA TYR A 19 11.69 5.45 1.87
C TYR A 19 10.90 4.16 1.66
N ALA A 20 10.96 3.60 0.45
CA ALA A 20 10.43 2.28 0.13
C ALA A 20 11.19 1.10 0.78
N ASP A 21 12.24 1.37 1.58
CA ASP A 21 13.11 0.33 2.15
C ASP A 21 13.03 0.31 3.67
N LEU A 22 11.95 -0.29 4.18
CA LEU A 22 11.92 -0.89 5.51
C LEU A 22 11.66 -2.38 5.30
N ALA A 23 12.45 -3.26 5.91
CA ALA A 23 12.56 -4.68 5.53
C ALA A 23 11.24 -5.49 5.44
N ALA A 24 10.12 -4.99 5.98
CA ALA A 24 8.80 -5.62 5.93
C ALA A 24 7.71 -4.82 5.18
N GLU A 25 8.02 -3.60 4.72
CA GLU A 25 7.09 -2.66 4.08
C GLU A 25 7.75 -2.02 2.87
N ARG A 26 7.09 -2.06 1.71
CA ARG A 26 7.69 -1.59 0.45
C ARG A 26 6.69 -0.80 -0.35
N ILE A 27 7.09 0.35 -0.87
CA ILE A 27 6.33 1.07 -1.91
C ILE A 27 6.98 0.83 -3.26
N ILE A 28 6.19 0.31 -4.18
CA ILE A 28 6.61 -0.01 -5.54
C ILE A 28 5.85 0.87 -6.52
N ALA A 29 6.55 1.63 -7.37
CA ALA A 29 5.93 2.27 -8.53
C ALA A 29 5.87 1.30 -9.71
N ALA A 30 4.71 1.27 -10.37
CA ALA A 30 4.52 0.57 -11.63
C ALA A 30 3.77 1.47 -12.62
N GLU A 31 4.07 1.28 -13.91
CA GLU A 31 3.48 2.07 -14.99
C GLU A 31 3.11 1.16 -16.17
N ARG A 32 1.90 1.33 -16.71
CA ARG A 32 1.43 0.64 -17.91
C ARG A 32 0.70 1.62 -18.82
N GLY A 33 1.35 2.00 -19.91
CA GLY A 33 0.81 3.05 -20.79
C GLY A 33 0.71 4.36 -20.03
N THR A 34 -0.49 4.92 -19.91
CA THR A 34 -0.76 6.16 -19.16
C THR A 34 -1.12 5.92 -17.70
N GLU A 35 -1.31 4.67 -17.28
CA GLU A 35 -1.65 4.33 -15.90
C GLU A 35 -0.38 4.29 -15.04
N LYS A 36 -0.34 5.12 -14.00
CA LYS A 36 0.72 5.13 -12.98
C LYS A 36 0.13 4.71 -11.64
N ILE A 37 0.78 3.73 -11.00
CA ILE A 37 0.40 3.31 -9.65
C ILE A 37 1.61 3.32 -8.72
N ALA A 38 1.33 3.52 -7.44
CA ALA A 38 2.19 3.17 -6.33
C ALA A 38 1.50 2.05 -5.54
N VAL A 39 2.26 1.08 -5.08
CA VAL A 39 1.75 -0.07 -4.33
C VAL A 39 2.51 -0.17 -3.03
N GLU A 40 1.84 0.11 -1.92
CA GLU A 40 2.36 -0.12 -0.57
C GLU A 40 2.07 -1.56 -0.16
N ILE A 41 3.12 -2.35 0.06
CA ILE A 41 3.03 -3.75 0.43
C ILE A 41 3.15 -3.86 1.95
N LYS A 42 2.15 -4.46 2.59
CA LYS A 42 2.14 -4.74 4.03
C LYS A 42 2.02 -6.24 4.30
N SER A 43 2.85 -6.73 5.21
CA SER A 43 2.97 -8.17 5.48
C SER A 43 2.09 -8.70 6.63
N PHE A 44 1.52 -7.83 7.46
CA PHE A 44 0.58 -8.18 8.56
C PHE A 44 1.09 -9.34 9.45
N ARG A 45 2.34 -9.23 9.93
CA ARG A 45 3.05 -10.29 10.66
C ARG A 45 3.03 -10.12 12.18
N ARG A 46 2.47 -9.02 12.70
CA ARG A 46 2.51 -8.78 14.15
C ARG A 46 1.49 -9.64 14.88
N PRO A 47 1.72 -9.96 16.17
CA PRO A 47 0.74 -10.67 16.98
C PRO A 47 -0.61 -9.95 17.12
N SER A 48 -0.63 -8.62 16.92
CA SER A 48 -1.84 -7.81 17.03
C SER A 48 -2.28 -7.28 15.66
N ALA A 49 -3.34 -7.87 15.12
CA ALA A 49 -3.97 -7.40 13.88
C ALA A 49 -4.44 -5.93 13.98
N VAL A 50 -4.86 -5.48 15.17
CA VAL A 50 -5.26 -4.08 15.39
C VAL A 50 -4.10 -3.12 15.18
N GLN A 51 -2.89 -3.46 15.64
CA GLN A 51 -1.72 -2.61 15.43
C GLN A 51 -1.31 -2.59 13.95
N ASP A 52 -1.35 -3.74 13.27
CA ASP A 52 -1.06 -3.78 11.84
C ASP A 52 -2.09 -2.99 11.01
N ILE A 53 -3.37 -3.03 11.38
CA ILE A 53 -4.41 -2.21 10.74
C ILE A 53 -4.15 -0.72 10.98
N LYS A 54 -3.87 -0.30 12.23
CA LYS A 54 -3.58 1.10 12.55
C LYS A 54 -2.40 1.63 11.75
N ASP A 55 -1.32 0.86 11.69
CA ASP A 55 -0.13 1.25 10.94
C ASP A 55 -0.41 1.29 9.44
N ALA A 56 -1.13 0.32 8.89
CA ALA A 56 -1.51 0.33 7.48
C ALA A 56 -2.40 1.53 7.11
N LEU A 57 -3.37 1.88 7.97
CA LEU A 57 -4.21 3.07 7.76
C LEU A 57 -3.38 4.36 7.82
N GLY A 58 -2.58 4.53 8.87
CA GLY A 58 -1.78 5.75 9.05
C GLY A 58 -0.74 5.95 7.95
N SER A 59 -0.06 4.88 7.55
CA SER A 59 0.92 4.93 6.44
C SER A 59 0.22 5.29 5.14
N TYR A 60 -0.87 4.58 4.80
CA TYR A 60 -1.58 4.78 3.55
C TYR A 60 -2.12 6.20 3.42
N GLU A 61 -2.80 6.73 4.45
CA GLU A 61 -3.36 8.09 4.42
C GLU A 61 -2.26 9.14 4.25
N MET A 62 -1.16 9.01 4.99
CA MET A 62 -0.03 9.94 4.89
C MET A 62 0.60 9.91 3.48
N TYR A 63 0.84 8.70 2.95
CA TYR A 63 1.44 8.53 1.62
C TYR A 63 0.50 8.99 0.51
N GLN A 64 -0.81 8.79 0.66
CA GLN A 64 -1.80 9.28 -0.28
C GLN A 64 -1.76 10.82 -0.35
N VAL A 65 -1.67 11.50 0.79
CA VAL A 65 -1.58 12.97 0.82
C VAL A 65 -0.31 13.46 0.13
N PHE A 66 0.86 12.89 0.46
CA PHE A 66 2.12 13.35 -0.14
C PHE A 66 2.18 13.01 -1.63
N LEU A 67 1.68 11.84 -2.03
CA LEU A 67 1.66 11.44 -3.43
C LEU A 67 0.74 12.34 -4.26
N ALA A 68 -0.40 12.77 -3.71
CA ALA A 68 -1.29 13.71 -4.40
C ALA A 68 -0.62 15.06 -4.70
N GLU A 69 0.33 15.50 -3.87
CA GLU A 69 1.08 16.73 -4.07
C GLU A 69 2.23 16.58 -5.09
N VAL A 70 2.93 15.44 -5.08
CA VAL A 70 4.13 15.26 -5.93
C VAL A 70 3.88 14.58 -7.26
N GLU A 71 2.95 13.63 -7.32
CA GLU A 71 2.56 12.87 -8.52
C GLU A 71 1.04 12.62 -8.51
N PRO A 72 0.21 13.65 -8.73
CA PRO A 72 -1.26 13.56 -8.61
C PRO A 72 -1.89 12.50 -9.52
N ASP A 73 -1.24 12.17 -10.65
CA ASP A 73 -1.69 11.15 -11.59
C ASP A 73 -1.34 9.71 -11.15
N ARG A 74 -0.54 9.54 -10.09
CA ARG A 74 -0.14 8.23 -9.57
C ARG A 74 -1.08 7.80 -8.46
N LYS A 75 -1.81 6.71 -8.69
CA LYS A 75 -2.75 6.17 -7.71
C LYS A 75 -2.06 5.20 -6.73
N LEU A 76 -2.24 5.42 -5.43
CA LEU A 76 -1.74 4.52 -4.38
C LEU A 76 -2.70 3.35 -4.15
N TYR A 77 -2.13 2.15 -3.93
CA TYR A 77 -2.84 0.92 -3.58
C TYR A 77 -2.16 0.25 -2.38
N LEU A 78 -2.97 -0.39 -1.53
CA LEU A 78 -2.47 -1.24 -0.46
C LEU A 78 -2.45 -2.71 -0.94
N ALA A 79 -1.28 -3.33 -0.96
CA ALA A 79 -1.11 -4.74 -1.29
C ALA A 79 -0.93 -5.60 -0.05
N ILE A 80 -1.70 -6.69 0.01
CA ILE A 80 -1.69 -7.68 1.10
C ILE A 80 -1.70 -9.10 0.55
N SER A 81 -1.23 -10.06 1.36
CA SER A 81 -1.29 -11.48 0.98
C SER A 81 -2.73 -12.00 0.94
N ALA A 82 -2.97 -13.04 0.13
CA ALA A 82 -4.24 -13.77 0.11
C ALA A 82 -4.65 -14.29 1.50
N GLN A 83 -3.69 -14.76 2.29
CA GLN A 83 -3.92 -15.22 3.66
C GLN A 83 -4.40 -14.08 4.56
N THR A 84 -3.71 -12.94 4.54
CA THR A 84 -4.10 -11.73 5.29
C THR A 84 -5.49 -11.24 4.87
N HIS A 85 -5.78 -11.29 3.57
CA HIS A 85 -7.08 -10.92 3.07
C HIS A 85 -8.18 -11.81 3.64
N HIS A 86 -7.96 -13.13 3.63
CA HIS A 86 -8.89 -14.11 4.15
C HIS A 86 -9.14 -13.96 5.66
N ASP A 87 -8.07 -13.83 6.45
CA ASP A 87 -8.15 -13.91 7.91
C ASP A 87 -8.53 -12.59 8.57
N VAL A 88 -8.10 -11.46 8.00
CA VAL A 88 -8.21 -10.14 8.64
C VAL A 88 -9.11 -9.22 7.83
N PHE A 89 -8.87 -9.08 6.52
CA PHE A 89 -9.58 -8.04 5.77
C PHE A 89 -11.02 -8.42 5.45
N ARG A 90 -11.41 -9.69 5.52
CA ARG A 90 -12.84 -10.08 5.39
C ARG A 90 -13.68 -9.78 6.63
N LEU A 91 -13.06 -9.42 7.76
CA LEU A 91 -13.80 -9.03 8.97
C LEU A 91 -14.61 -7.76 8.69
N GLU A 92 -15.87 -7.74 9.13
CA GLU A 92 -16.80 -6.64 8.89
C GLU A 92 -16.27 -5.29 9.40
N SER A 93 -15.60 -5.30 10.55
CA SER A 93 -14.95 -4.11 11.11
C SER A 93 -13.84 -3.56 10.21
N VAL A 94 -13.07 -4.43 9.56
CA VAL A 94 -11.98 -4.02 8.65
C VAL A 94 -12.55 -3.56 7.32
N GLN A 95 -13.57 -4.25 6.78
CA GLN A 95 -14.28 -3.81 5.58
C GLN A 95 -14.93 -2.43 5.76
N LEU A 96 -15.49 -2.15 6.94
CA LEU A 96 -16.02 -0.83 7.27
C LEU A 96 -14.94 0.26 7.17
N LEU A 97 -13.75 0.01 7.74
CA LEU A 97 -12.62 0.94 7.66
C LEU A 97 -12.15 1.13 6.21
N MET A 98 -11.99 0.03 5.45
CA MET A 98 -11.58 0.09 4.03
C MET A 98 -12.53 0.91 3.17
N LYS A 99 -13.82 0.77 3.41
CA LYS A 99 -14.84 1.56 2.73
C LYS A 99 -14.81 3.02 3.16
N HIS A 100 -14.65 3.30 4.46
CA HIS A 100 -14.64 4.67 4.99
C HIS A 100 -13.47 5.49 4.43
N PHE A 101 -12.27 4.92 4.43
CA PHE A 101 -11.04 5.56 3.95
C PHE A 101 -10.81 5.39 2.43
N ALA A 102 -11.74 4.73 1.73
CA ALA A 102 -11.67 4.46 0.29
C ALA A 102 -10.32 3.84 -0.16
N ILE A 103 -9.78 2.91 0.63
CA ILE A 103 -8.46 2.31 0.38
C ILE A 103 -8.59 1.20 -0.67
N PRO A 104 -7.99 1.35 -1.86
CA PRO A 104 -8.04 0.34 -2.89
C PRO A 104 -7.02 -0.77 -2.58
N LEU A 105 -7.52 -2.01 -2.54
CA LEU A 105 -6.73 -3.18 -2.18
C LEU A 105 -6.27 -3.95 -3.42
N ILE A 106 -5.03 -4.43 -3.37
CA ILE A 106 -4.49 -5.47 -4.25
C ILE A 106 -4.24 -6.71 -3.39
N VAL A 107 -4.89 -7.82 -3.72
CA VAL A 107 -4.61 -9.10 -3.09
C VAL A 107 -3.60 -9.83 -3.95
N VAL A 108 -2.43 -10.11 -3.38
CA VAL A 108 -1.38 -10.88 -4.05
C VAL A 108 -1.38 -12.31 -3.54
N ASP A 109 -1.34 -13.25 -4.48
CA ASP A 109 -1.02 -14.63 -4.14
C ASP A 109 0.49 -14.71 -3.98
N ILE A 110 0.92 -15.02 -2.77
CA ILE A 110 2.33 -15.26 -2.46
C ILE A 110 2.42 -16.78 -2.36
N GLU A 111 2.47 -17.46 -3.50
CA GLU A 111 2.95 -18.85 -3.51
C GLU A 111 4.34 -18.85 -2.84
N GLN A 112 4.49 -19.68 -1.81
CA GLN A 112 5.70 -19.73 -0.98
C GLN A 112 6.95 -20.13 -1.76
#